data_AF-A0AAX2M800-F1
#
_entry.id   AF-A0AAX2M800-F1
#
_cell.length_a   1.000
_cell.length_b   1.000
_cell.length_c   1.000
_cell.angle_alpha   90.00
_cell.angle_beta   90.00
_cell.angle_gamma   90.00
#
_symmetry.space_group_name_H-M   'P 1'
#
loop_
_entity.id
_entity.type
_entity.pdbx_description
1 polymer ?
#
loop_
_entity_poly.entity_id
_entity_poly.type
_entity_poly.pdbx_seq_one_letter_code
_entity_poly.pdbx_strand_id
1 'polypeptide(L)' 'MGNPIGKLNIVEFASFVALERAIAEQALAKLSQGKIKGKQFKMRLIG' A
#
# COMPACT_ATOMS: atom_id res chain seq x y z
N MET A 1 -20.07 -5.71 3.38
CA MET A 1 -18.63 -5.65 3.75
C MET A 1 -17.86 -5.34 2.48
N GLY A 2 -17.46 -4.09 2.28
CA GLY A 2 -16.71 -3.67 1.09
C GLY A 2 -15.28 -4.20 1.13
N ASN A 3 -14.66 -4.33 -0.04
CA ASN A 3 -13.25 -4.70 -0.12
C ASN A 3 -12.42 -3.44 0.19
N PRO A 4 -11.56 -3.43 1.23
CA PRO A 4 -10.88 -2.20 1.68
C PRO A 4 -9.77 -1.72 0.72
N ILE A 5 -9.56 -2.46 -0.38
CA ILE A 5 -8.57 -2.22 -1.43
C ILE A 5 -9.34 -1.86 -2.71
N GLY A 6 -9.04 -0.67 -3.25
CA GLY A 6 -9.59 -0.14 -4.49
C GLY A 6 -8.66 -0.33 -5.70
N LYS A 7 -8.68 0.63 -6.62
CA LYS A 7 -7.89 0.59 -7.87
C LYS A 7 -6.40 0.48 -7.58
N LEU A 8 -5.73 -0.37 -8.35
CA LEU A 8 -4.27 -0.54 -8.36
C LEU A 8 -3.73 0.00 -9.69
N ASN A 9 -2.74 0.89 -9.63
CA ASN A 9 -2.01 1.37 -10.78
C ASN A 9 -0.54 0.96 -10.64
N ILE A 10 0.02 0.33 -11.67
CA ILE A 10 1.40 -0.15 -11.67
C ILE A 10 2.17 0.66 -12.71
N VAL A 11 3.29 1.22 -12.28
CA VAL A 11 4.27 1.87 -13.15
C VAL A 11 5.61 1.16 -13.02
N GLU A 12 6.58 1.55 -13.83
CA GLU A 12 7.86 0.84 -13.94
C GLU A 12 8.64 0.76 -12.62
N PHE A 13 8.56 1.79 -11.76
CA PHE A 13 9.32 1.87 -10.51
C PHE A 13 8.47 1.98 -9.24
N ALA A 14 7.14 1.96 -9.36
CA ALA A 14 6.24 2.14 -8.23
C ALA A 14 4.87 1.48 -8.48
N SER A 15 4.10 1.32 -7.41
CA SER A 15 2.71 0.88 -7.50
C SER A 15 1.87 1.72 -6.56
N PHE A 16 0.74 2.22 -7.06
CA PHE A 16 -0.19 3.04 -6.31
C PHE A 16 -1.47 2.25 -6.09
N VAL A 17 -1.88 2.11 -4.83
CA VAL A 17 -3.07 1.35 -4.45
C VAL A 17 -4.01 2.28 -3.72
N ALA A 18 -5.25 2.39 -4.19
CA ALA A 18 -6.30 3.07 -3.44
C ALA A 18 -6.69 2.21 -2.23
N LEU A 19 -6.66 2.81 -1.04
CA LEU A 19 -7.02 2.15 0.22
C LEU A 19 -8.08 2.97 0.93
N GLU A 20 -8.95 2.31 1.68
CA GLU A 20 -9.84 3.02 2.60
C GLU A 20 -9.05 3.68 3.73
N ARG A 21 -9.51 4.87 4.18
CA ARG A 21 -8.86 5.63 5.26
C ARG A 21 -8.68 4.82 6.54
N ALA A 22 -9.65 3.97 6.88
CA ALA A 22 -9.61 3.14 8.08
C ALA A 22 -8.45 2.13 8.10
N ILE A 23 -7.98 1.68 6.92
CA ILE A 23 -6.88 0.71 6.82
C ILE A 23 -5.56 1.32 6.37
N ALA A 24 -5.55 2.59 5.92
CA ALA A 24 -4.41 3.22 5.29
C ALA A 24 -3.18 3.28 6.22
N GLU A 25 -3.35 3.69 7.47
CA GLU A 25 -2.27 3.77 8.46
C GLU A 25 -1.74 2.39 8.84
N GLN A 26 -2.65 1.42 9.05
CA GLN A 26 -2.27 0.05 9.37
C GLN A 26 -1.48 -0.60 8.24
N ALA A 27 -1.92 -0.40 6.99
CA ALA A 27 -1.23 -0.89 5.81
C ALA A 27 0.15 -0.23 5.66
N LEU A 28 0.25 1.09 5.87
CA LEU A 28 1.52 1.82 5.86
C LEU A 28 2.49 1.22 6.87
N ALA A 29 2.08 1.07 8.13
CA ALA A 29 2.94 0.54 9.18
C ALA A 29 3.42 -0.89 8.87
N LYS A 30 2.48 -1.76 8.49
CA LYS A 30 2.77 -3.17 8.20
C LYS A 30 3.68 -3.34 6.97
N LEU A 31 3.40 -2.62 5.89
CA LEU A 31 4.17 -2.74 4.65
C LEU A 31 5.53 -2.04 4.72
N SER A 32 5.65 -0.96 5.50
CA SER A 32 6.94 -0.26 5.71
C SER A 32 7.92 -1.06 6.56
N GLN A 33 7.42 -1.88 7.49
CA GLN A 33 8.26 -2.75 8.34
C GLN A 33 8.45 -4.14 7.73
N GLY A 34 7.60 -4.52 6.78
CA GLY A 34 7.61 -5.83 6.15
C GLY A 34 8.49 -5.91 4.91
N LYS A 35 8.61 -7.13 4.39
CA LYS A 35 9.17 -7.40 3.07
C LYS A 35 8.05 -7.83 2.13
N ILE A 36 8.02 -7.26 0.93
CA ILE A 36 7.17 -7.73 -0.16
C ILE A 36 8.05 -8.60 -1.05
N LYS A 37 7.73 -9.89 -1.14
CA LYS A 37 8.51 -10.88 -1.91
C LYS A 37 10.03 -10.81 -1.58
N GLY A 38 10.36 -10.74 -0.29
CA GLY A 38 11.75 -10.70 0.20
C GLY A 38 12.46 -9.36 0.07
N LYS A 39 11.84 -8.33 -0.53
CA LYS A 39 12.42 -6.99 -0.69
C LYS A 39 11.71 -5.97 0.21
N GLN A 40 12.48 -5.07 0.80
CA GLN A 40 11.92 -3.93 1.52
C GLN A 40 11.60 -2.81 0.53
N PHE A 41 10.44 -2.19 0.68
CA PHE A 41 10.01 -1.07 -0.15
C PHE A 41 9.72 0.14 0.75
N LYS A 42 10.00 1.33 0.24
CA LYS A 42 9.59 2.57 0.89
C LYS A 42 8.12 2.78 0.59
N MET A 43 7.29 2.80 1.63
CA MET A 43 5.88 3.16 1.52
C MET A 43 5.65 4.61 1.94
N ARG A 44 4.66 5.25 1.31
CA ARG A 44 4.21 6.60 1.65
C ARG A 44 2.73 6.73 1.31
N LEU A 45 1.95 7.40 2.17
CA LEU A 45 0.59 7.81 1.83
C LEU A 45 0.65 9.00 0.87
N ILE A 46 -0.14 8.93 -0.20
CA ILE A 46 -0.26 9.98 -1.20
C ILE A 46 -1.71 10.44 -1.17
N GLY A 47 -1.91 11.75 -0.96
CA GLY A 47 -3.21 12.41 -0.88
C GLY A 47 -3.36 13.44 -1.99
#